data_AF-A0A067HH86-F1
#
_entry.id   AF-A0A067HH86-F1
#
_cell.length_a   1.000
_cell.length_b   1.000
_cell.length_c   1.000
_cell.angle_alpha   90.00
_cell.angle_beta   90.00
_cell.angle_gamma   90.00
#
_symmetry.space_group_name_H-M   'P 1'
#
loop_
_entity.id
_entity.type
_entity.pdbx_description
1 polymer ?
#
loop_
_entity_poly.entity_id
_entity_poly.type
_entity_poly.pdbx_seq_one_letter_code
_entity_poly.pdbx_strand_id
1 'polypeptide(L)'
;LLAPYISLGIFMEVLKLWIKGCKVIVLDVPLLFEAKMDKWTKPIVVVWVDPDTQLQRLMARDRTSEEDARNRINAQMPLDIKRNNADIVINNTGTLDDLNEQVRKVLFEIKRPLNWTEFWLSRQGALSALVSVVVGVLIFRKVSW
;
A
#
# COMPACT_ATOMS: atom_id res chain seq x y z
N LEU A 1 -11.36 18.48 6.37
CA LEU A 1 -12.38 18.17 5.34
C LEU A 1 -11.80 17.88 3.94
N LEU A 2 -10.47 17.83 3.74
CA LEU A 2 -9.86 17.50 2.43
C LEU A 2 -9.63 16.00 2.17
N ALA A 3 -9.68 15.16 3.21
CA ALA A 3 -9.35 13.73 3.13
C ALA A 3 -10.08 12.95 2.01
N PRO A 4 -11.41 13.10 1.78
CA PRO A 4 -12.08 12.35 0.72
C PRO A 4 -11.65 12.80 -0.70
N TYR A 5 -11.40 14.10 -0.90
CA TYR A 5 -10.94 14.63 -2.19
C TYR A 5 -9.52 14.17 -2.52
N ILE A 6 -8.63 14.15 -1.53
CA ILE A 6 -7.26 13.67 -1.70
C ILE A 6 -7.25 12.17 -2.01
N SER A 7 -8.03 11.37 -1.27
CA SER A 7 -8.13 9.92 -1.52
C SER A 7 -8.65 9.60 -2.92
N LEU A 8 -9.65 10.35 -3.40
CA LEU A 8 -10.17 10.20 -4.77
C LEU A 8 -9.13 10.59 -5.83
N GLY A 9 -8.38 11.68 -5.62
CA GLY A 9 -7.30 12.08 -6.51
C GLY A 9 -6.17 11.04 -6.59
N ILE A 10 -5.76 10.50 -5.45
CA ILE A 10 -4.78 9.41 -5.37
C ILE A 10 -5.30 8.18 -6.12
N PHE A 11 -6.57 7.80 -5.92
CA PHE A 11 -7.17 6.66 -6.62
C PHE A 11 -7.12 6.82 -8.14
N MET A 12 -7.42 8.02 -8.66
CA MET A 12 -7.34 8.30 -10.09
C MET A 12 -5.91 8.19 -10.64
N GLU A 13 -4.90 8.66 -9.91
CA GLU A 13 -3.51 8.50 -10.32
C GLU A 13 -3.04 7.03 -10.26
N VAL A 14 -3.48 6.27 -9.25
CA VAL A 14 -3.25 4.81 -9.19
C VAL A 14 -3.86 4.12 -10.42
N LEU A 15 -5.11 4.44 -10.76
CA LEU A 15 -5.78 3.88 -11.93
C LEU A 15 -5.03 4.20 -13.22
N LYS A 16 -4.58 5.45 -13.38
CA LYS A 16 -3.79 5.87 -14.55
C LYS A 16 -2.47 5.12 -14.68
N LEU A 17 -1.74 4.93 -13.57
CA LEU A 17 -0.50 4.14 -13.56
C LEU A 17 -0.76 2.66 -13.86
N TRP A 18 -1.85 2.11 -13.34
CA TRP A 18 -2.28 0.75 -13.64
C TRP A 18 -2.61 0.57 -15.13
N ILE A 19 -3.31 1.51 -15.76
CA ILE A 19 -3.60 1.51 -17.20
C ILE A 19 -2.28 1.53 -18.01
N LYS A 20 -1.31 2.37 -17.59
CA LYS A 20 0.03 2.44 -18.19
C LYS A 20 0.84 1.13 -18.05
N GLY A 21 0.39 0.18 -17.24
CA GLY A 21 1.03 -1.12 -17.07
C GLY A 21 2.09 -1.14 -15.96
N CYS A 22 2.08 -0.18 -15.05
CA CYS A 22 2.89 -0.25 -13.83
C CYS A 22 2.45 -1.46 -13.01
N LYS A 23 3.39 -2.38 -12.74
CA LYS A 23 3.11 -3.62 -11.99
C LYS A 23 3.03 -3.40 -10.48
N VAL A 24 3.80 -2.43 -9.98
CA VAL A 24 3.88 -2.09 -8.56
C VAL A 24 3.76 -0.57 -8.45
N ILE A 25 2.86 -0.12 -7.57
CA ILE A 25 2.63 1.29 -7.25
C ILE A 25 2.75 1.41 -5.74
N VAL A 26 3.65 2.27 -5.27
CA VAL A 26 3.89 2.47 -3.83
C VAL A 26 3.21 3.77 -3.41
N LEU A 27 2.39 3.68 -2.37
CA LEU A 27 1.63 4.80 -1.80
C LEU A 27 2.23 5.12 -0.43
N ASP A 28 2.89 6.28 -0.30
CA ASP A 28 3.36 6.79 0.99
C ASP A 28 2.26 7.67 1.60
N VAL A 29 1.54 7.12 2.59
CA VAL A 29 0.37 7.75 3.19
C VAL A 29 0.43 7.62 4.72
N PRO A 30 0.84 8.67 5.45
CA PRO A 30 0.95 8.63 6.91
C PRO A 30 -0.37 8.31 7.63
N LEU A 31 -1.49 8.77 7.05
CA LEU A 31 -2.85 8.64 7.57
C LEU A 31 -3.67 7.57 6.84
N LEU A 32 -3.00 6.51 6.34
CA LEU A 32 -3.62 5.47 5.50
C LEU A 32 -4.90 4.89 6.13
N PHE A 33 -4.84 4.51 7.40
CA PHE A 33 -5.95 3.89 8.13
C PHE A 33 -7.02 4.92 8.48
N GLU A 34 -6.61 6.10 8.91
CA GLU A 34 -7.50 7.21 9.26
C GLU A 34 -8.31 7.68 8.03
N ALA A 35 -7.71 7.61 6.84
CA ALA A 35 -8.34 7.90 5.56
C ALA A 35 -9.11 6.71 4.95
N LYS A 36 -9.15 5.55 5.62
CA LYS A 36 -9.79 4.31 5.15
C LYS A 36 -9.26 3.79 3.80
N MET A 37 -8.01 4.10 3.47
CA MET A 37 -7.35 3.70 2.22
C MET A 37 -6.80 2.26 2.28
N ASP A 38 -6.69 1.71 3.49
CA ASP A 38 -6.38 0.30 3.79
C ASP A 38 -7.31 -0.69 3.09
N LYS A 39 -8.56 -0.28 2.80
CA LYS A 39 -9.59 -1.12 2.18
C LYS A 39 -9.29 -1.53 0.73
N TRP A 40 -8.48 -0.75 0.02
CA TRP A 40 -8.19 -0.98 -1.40
C TRP A 40 -6.69 -0.92 -1.72
N THR A 41 -5.85 -0.71 -0.70
CA THR A 41 -4.38 -0.72 -0.82
C THR A 41 -3.85 -2.01 -0.21
N LYS A 42 -3.24 -2.87 -1.02
CA LYS A 42 -2.63 -4.13 -0.58
C LYS A 42 -1.35 -4.45 -1.36
N PRO A 43 -0.33 -5.05 -0.72
CA PRO A 43 -0.19 -5.24 0.73
C PRO A 43 0.10 -3.91 1.45
N ILE A 44 -0.27 -3.82 2.73
CA ILE A 44 0.03 -2.70 3.63
C ILE A 44 1.36 -2.98 4.32
N VAL A 45 2.32 -2.07 4.13
CA VAL A 45 3.63 -2.13 4.78
C VAL A 45 3.70 -1.04 5.83
N VAL A 46 4.00 -1.40 7.08
CA VAL A 46 4.22 -0.45 8.17
C VAL A 46 5.67 -0.48 8.61
N VAL A 47 6.31 0.70 8.61
CA VAL A 47 7.62 0.89 9.23
C VAL A 47 7.38 1.22 10.71
N TRP A 48 7.73 0.30 11.58
CA TRP A 48 7.52 0.38 13.02
C TRP A 48 8.83 0.68 13.75
N VAL A 49 8.74 1.40 14.85
CA VAL A 49 9.83 1.68 15.77
C VAL A 49 9.25 1.79 17.19
N ASP A 50 10.04 1.51 18.22
CA ASP A 50 9.62 1.69 19.60
C ASP A 50 9.31 3.17 19.92
N PRO A 51 8.40 3.44 20.89
CA PRO A 51 7.95 4.80 21.19
C PRO A 51 9.07 5.78 21.59
N ASP A 52 10.05 5.30 22.36
CA ASP A 52 11.16 6.12 22.84
C ASP A 52 12.05 6.57 21.68
N THR A 53 12.42 5.62 20.80
CA THR A 53 13.19 5.93 19.60
C THR A 53 12.39 6.78 18.62
N GLN A 54 11.07 6.58 18.51
CA GLN A 54 10.19 7.42 17.69
C GLN A 54 10.25 8.89 18.15
N LEU A 55 10.09 9.11 19.46
CA LEU A 55 10.10 10.43 20.08
C LEU A 55 11.45 11.12 19.89
N GLN A 56 12.55 10.42 20.22
CA GLN A 56 13.90 10.96 20.08
C GLN A 56 14.21 11.36 18.63
N ARG A 57 13.88 10.50 17.65
CA ARG A 57 14.12 10.79 16.22
C ARG A 57 13.24 11.94 15.73
N LEU A 58 11.99 12.03 16.18
CA LEU A 58 11.09 13.12 15.82
C LEU A 58 11.61 14.47 16.33
N MET A 59 12.02 14.53 17.60
CA MET A 59 12.62 15.72 18.21
C MET A 59 13.90 16.13 17.48
N ALA A 60 14.79 15.18 17.19
CA ALA A 60 16.05 15.45 16.50
C ALA A 60 15.83 15.96 15.07
N ARG A 61 14.86 15.40 14.33
CA ARG A 61 14.57 15.77 12.94
C ARG A 61 13.88 17.13 12.85
N ASP A 62 12.86 17.35 13.67
CA ASP A 62 11.97 18.51 13.55
C ASP A 62 12.39 19.67 14.48
N ARG A 63 13.38 19.45 15.35
CA ARG A 63 13.89 20.41 16.35
C ARG A 63 12.79 20.96 17.27
N THR A 64 11.89 20.08 17.70
CA THR A 64 10.73 20.42 18.54
C THR A 64 10.97 20.05 20.00
N SER A 65 10.16 20.64 20.90
CA SER A 65 10.10 20.20 22.29
C SER A 65 9.57 18.76 22.40
N GLU A 66 9.83 18.11 23.53
CA GLU A 66 9.27 16.78 23.81
C GLU A 66 7.74 16.81 23.83
N GLU A 67 7.15 17.85 24.42
CA GLU A 67 5.70 18.02 24.51
C GLU A 67 5.06 18.11 23.12
N ASP A 68 5.62 18.94 22.23
CA ASP A 68 5.13 19.08 20.85
C ASP A 68 5.27 17.76 20.07
N ALA A 69 6.39 17.06 20.26
CA ALA A 69 6.64 15.78 19.61
C ALA A 69 5.62 14.71 20.08
N ARG A 70 5.35 14.63 21.39
CA ARG A 70 4.33 13.74 21.95
C ARG A 70 2.93 14.10 21.45
N ASN A 71 2.58 15.38 21.44
CA ASN A 71 1.29 15.85 20.91
C ASN A 71 1.11 15.45 19.44
N ARG A 72 2.16 15.54 18.64
CA ARG A 72 2.13 15.14 17.24
C ARG A 72 1.99 13.63 17.05
N ILE A 73 2.67 12.82 17.86
CA ILE A 73 2.54 11.36 17.84
C ILE A 73 1.11 10.97 18.23
N ASN A 74 0.57 11.57 19.30
CA ASN A 74 -0.75 11.30 19.83
C ASN A 74 -1.90 11.78 18.92
N ALA A 75 -1.63 12.73 18.02
CA ALA A 75 -2.62 13.20 17.04
C ALA A 75 -2.93 12.17 15.94
N GLN A 76 -2.15 11.09 15.84
CA GLN A 76 -2.34 10.02 14.86
C GLN A 76 -2.71 8.71 15.54
N MET A 77 -3.18 7.74 14.75
CA MET A 77 -3.38 6.39 15.27
C MET A 77 -2.04 5.81 15.79
N PRO A 78 -2.01 5.21 16.99
CA PRO A 78 -0.81 4.60 17.57
C PRO A 78 -0.11 3.63 16.62
N LEU A 79 1.22 3.69 16.59
CA LEU A 79 2.03 2.90 15.66
C LEU A 79 1.86 1.39 15.87
N ASP A 80 1.63 0.95 17.11
CA ASP A 80 1.33 -0.45 17.44
C ASP A 80 0.01 -0.92 16.86
N ILE A 81 -1.01 -0.05 16.80
CA ILE A 81 -2.27 -0.38 16.15
C ILE A 81 -2.07 -0.51 14.64
N LYS A 82 -1.29 0.40 14.03
CA LYS A 82 -0.92 0.31 12.60
C LYS A 82 -0.17 -1.00 12.32
N ARG A 83 0.79 -1.37 13.18
CA ARG A 83 1.55 -2.62 13.09
C ARG A 83 0.65 -3.85 13.10
N ASN A 84 -0.35 -3.90 13.99
CA ASN A 84 -1.26 -5.04 14.09
C ASN A 84 -2.18 -5.21 12.87
N ASN A 85 -2.44 -4.13 12.13
CA ASN A 85 -3.29 -4.13 10.95
C ASN A 85 -2.48 -4.20 9.62
N ALA A 86 -1.15 -4.29 9.70
CA ALA A 86 -0.29 -4.34 8.53
C ALA A 86 -0.17 -5.77 7.99
N ASP A 87 -0.03 -5.90 6.67
CA ASP A 87 0.29 -7.19 6.05
C ASP A 87 1.79 -7.50 6.21
N ILE A 88 2.63 -6.46 6.24
CA ILE A 88 4.10 -6.54 6.39
C ILE A 88 4.57 -5.47 7.37
N VAL A 89 5.45 -5.85 8.30
CA VAL A 89 6.05 -4.92 9.28
C VAL A 89 7.56 -4.86 9.08
N ILE A 90 8.10 -3.65 8.94
CA ILE A 90 9.54 -3.38 8.91
C ILE A 90 9.93 -2.75 10.24
N ASN A 91 10.78 -3.43 11.02
CA ASN A 91 11.28 -2.91 12.29
C ASN A 91 12.49 -2.00 12.06
N ASN A 92 12.38 -0.74 12.49
CA ASN A 92 13.37 0.32 12.34
C ASN A 92 14.02 0.73 13.68
N THR A 93 13.93 -0.11 14.73
CA THR A 93 14.65 0.07 15.99
C THR A 93 16.13 -0.31 15.88
N GLY A 94 16.49 -1.19 14.93
CA GLY A 94 17.86 -1.64 14.71
C GLY A 94 18.76 -0.65 13.96
N THR A 95 19.81 -1.19 13.37
CA THR A 95 20.75 -0.44 12.54
C THR A 95 20.19 -0.17 11.14
N LEU A 96 20.84 0.72 10.39
CA LEU A 96 20.50 0.96 8.99
C LEU A 96 20.69 -0.30 8.13
N ASP A 97 21.65 -1.16 8.48
CA ASP A 97 21.88 -2.42 7.77
C ASP A 97 20.74 -3.42 8.01
N ASP A 98 20.25 -3.52 9.25
CA ASP A 98 19.06 -4.33 9.58
C ASP A 98 17.82 -3.86 8.80
N LEU A 99 17.65 -2.53 8.70
CA LEU A 99 16.58 -1.93 7.91
C LEU A 99 16.71 -2.28 6.43
N ASN A 100 17.92 -2.12 5.87
CA ASN A 100 18.20 -2.43 4.47
C ASN A 100 17.92 -3.90 4.15
N GLU A 101 18.28 -4.82 5.04
CA GLU A 101 18.00 -6.25 4.85
C GLU A 101 16.49 -6.53 4.84
N GLN A 102 15.74 -5.97 5.79
CA GLN A 102 14.29 -6.12 5.84
C GLN A 102 13.62 -5.54 4.59
N VAL A 103 14.02 -4.35 4.15
CA VAL A 103 13.50 -3.74 2.91
C VAL A 103 13.78 -4.64 1.70
N ARG A 104 14.96 -5.25 1.60
CA ARG A 104 15.26 -6.21 0.51
C ARG A 104 14.30 -7.41 0.53
N LYS A 105 13.99 -7.96 1.70
CA LYS A 105 13.03 -9.07 1.85
C LYS A 105 11.63 -8.64 1.38
N VAL A 106 11.16 -7.48 1.80
CA VAL A 106 9.87 -6.92 1.36
C VAL A 106 9.83 -6.70 -0.16
N LEU A 107 10.90 -6.14 -0.74
CA LEU A 107 10.99 -5.95 -2.19
C LEU A 107 10.99 -7.27 -2.96
N PHE A 108 11.58 -8.32 -2.41
CA PHE A 108 11.53 -9.66 -3.01
C PHE A 108 10.10 -10.22 -2.97
N GLU A 109 9.41 -10.13 -1.84
CA GLU A 109 8.02 -10.59 -1.69
C GLU A 109 7.06 -9.84 -2.61
N ILE A 110 7.19 -8.51 -2.73
CA ILE A 110 6.32 -7.69 -3.59
C ILE A 110 6.55 -8.00 -5.08
N LYS A 111 7.76 -8.42 -5.46
CA LYS A 111 8.11 -8.76 -6.85
C LYS A 111 7.76 -10.20 -7.24
N ARG A 112 7.19 -11.00 -6.33
CA ARG A 112 6.78 -12.37 -6.61
C ARG A 112 5.78 -12.41 -7.79
N PRO A 113 5.74 -13.51 -8.57
CA PRO A 113 4.69 -13.69 -9.56
C PRO A 113 3.32 -13.71 -8.89
N LEU A 114 2.33 -13.12 -9.56
CA LEU A 114 0.95 -13.11 -9.07
C LEU A 114 0.42 -14.54 -8.96
N ASN A 115 -0.31 -14.81 -7.88
CA ASN A 115 -1.09 -16.02 -7.81
C ASN A 115 -2.32 -15.94 -8.74
N TRP A 116 -3.09 -17.02 -8.86
CA TRP A 116 -4.18 -17.07 -9.82
C TRP A 116 -5.32 -16.08 -9.50
N THR A 117 -5.60 -15.78 -8.21
CA THR A 117 -6.64 -14.82 -7.83
C THR A 117 -6.20 -13.37 -8.08
N GLU A 118 -4.95 -13.04 -7.73
CA GLU A 118 -4.31 -11.77 -8.04
C GLU A 118 -4.18 -11.55 -9.55
N PHE A 119 -3.96 -12.62 -10.33
CA PHE A 119 -3.90 -12.56 -11.78
C PHE A 119 -5.22 -12.08 -12.39
N TRP A 120 -6.37 -12.57 -11.93
CA TRP A 120 -7.68 -12.12 -12.43
C TRP A 120 -7.98 -10.66 -12.10
N LEU A 121 -7.48 -10.17 -10.96
CA LEU A 121 -7.53 -8.76 -10.58
C LEU A 121 -6.52 -7.89 -11.35
N SER A 122 -5.53 -8.52 -11.99
CA SER A 122 -4.55 -7.80 -12.82
C SER A 122 -5.16 -7.36 -14.15
N ARG A 123 -4.52 -6.38 -14.79
CA ARG A 123 -4.88 -5.91 -16.13
C ARG A 123 -4.94 -7.05 -17.15
N GLN A 124 -4.00 -7.99 -17.08
CA GLN A 124 -3.94 -9.11 -18.01
C GLN A 124 -5.12 -10.06 -17.79
N GLY A 125 -5.46 -10.38 -16.53
CA GLY A 125 -6.64 -11.18 -16.21
C GLY A 125 -7.94 -10.53 -16.67
N ALA A 126 -8.10 -9.21 -16.44
CA ALA A 126 -9.26 -8.46 -16.91
C ALA A 126 -9.40 -8.49 -18.45
N LEU A 127 -8.29 -8.32 -19.19
CA LEU A 127 -8.28 -8.44 -20.65
C LEU A 127 -8.60 -9.87 -21.10
N SER A 128 -8.03 -10.89 -20.47
CA SER A 128 -8.31 -12.29 -20.76
C SER A 128 -9.79 -12.63 -20.53
N ALA A 129 -10.41 -12.11 -19.46
CA ALA A 129 -11.85 -12.26 -19.21
C ALA A 129 -12.68 -11.68 -20.35
N LEU A 130 -12.40 -10.43 -20.74
CA LEU A 130 -13.09 -9.74 -21.84
C LEU A 130 -12.98 -10.50 -23.17
N VAL A 131 -11.77 -10.94 -23.53
CA VAL A 131 -11.54 -11.73 -24.76
C VAL A 131 -12.34 -13.03 -24.70
N SER A 132 -12.34 -13.71 -23.55
CA SER A 132 -13.09 -14.97 -23.37
C SER A 132 -14.60 -14.78 -23.56
N VAL A 133 -15.16 -13.70 -23.03
CA VAL A 133 -16.57 -13.34 -23.21
C VAL A 133 -16.88 -13.03 -24.68
N VAL A 134 -16.06 -12.21 -25.34
CA VAL A 134 -16.27 -11.85 -26.76
C VAL A 134 -16.20 -13.08 -27.65
N VAL A 135 -15.19 -13.93 -27.47
CA VAL A 135 -15.06 -15.19 -28.23
C VAL A 135 -16.25 -16.11 -27.97
N GLY A 136 -16.68 -16.25 -26.71
CA GLY A 136 -17.86 -17.04 -26.35
C GLY A 136 -19.13 -16.56 -27.06
N VAL A 137 -19.38 -15.24 -27.09
CA VAL A 137 -20.52 -14.65 -27.80
C VAL A 137 -20.43 -14.90 -29.31
N LEU A 138 -19.25 -14.76 -29.91
CA LEU A 138 -19.05 -15.00 -31.34
C LEU A 138 -19.27 -16.48 -31.72
N ILE A 139 -18.76 -17.41 -30.92
CA ILE A 139 -18.97 -18.85 -31.11
C ILE A 139 -20.46 -19.18 -30.96
N PHE A 140 -21.12 -18.71 -29.90
CA PHE A 140 -22.54 -18.96 -29.67
C PHE A 140 -23.40 -18.43 -30.82
N ARG A 141 -23.10 -17.23 -31.32
CA ARG A 141 -23.76 -16.69 -32.51
C ARG A 141 -23.53 -17.58 -33.73
N LYS A 142 -22.31 -18.06 -33.98
CA LYS A 142 -22.01 -18.92 -35.14
C LYS A 142 -22.67 -20.30 -35.08
N VAL A 143 -22.91 -20.86 -33.90
CA VAL A 143 -23.59 -22.15 -33.69
C VAL A 143 -25.11 -22.04 -33.82
N SER A 144 -25.66 -20.83 -33.67
CA SER A 144 -27.10 -20.54 -33.77
C SER A 144 -27.59 -20.25 -35.21
N TRP A 145 -26.72 -20.36 -36.23
CA TRP A 145 -27.04 -20.28 -37.67
C TRP A 145 -26.71 -21.61 -38.33
#